data_AF-A0A838J489-F1
#
_entry.id   AF-A0A838J489-F1
#
_cell.length_a   1.000
_cell.length_b   1.000
_cell.length_c   1.000
_cell.angle_alpha   90.00
_cell.angle_beta   90.00
_cell.angle_gamma   90.00
#
_symmetry.space_group_name_H-M   'P 1'
#
loop_
_entity.id
_entity.type
_entity.pdbx_description
1 polymer ?
#
loop_
_entity_poly.entity_id
_entity_poly.type
_entity_poly.pdbx_seq_one_letter_code
_entity_poly.pdbx_strand_id
1 'polypeptide(L)'
;ALLHDIGKIGIPDAILHKPGPLTSDEWKVMRQHPVLGQQMLTQVGGIFEELARIVVAHHERWDGQGYPFSFAGQAIPLGARILSVVDSYDAMTSLRIYRQPLSEDEARTELLRCAGSQFDPQIVDALLAELDAEKALEISKEAVITTGA
;
A
#
# COMPACT_ATOMS: atom_id res chain seq x y z
N ALA A 1 -5.11 -6.96 -0.95
CA ALA A 1 -3.76 -6.76 -0.39
C ALA A 1 -3.32 -7.82 0.64
N LEU A 2 -4.00 -8.98 0.81
CA LEU A 2 -3.78 -9.86 1.99
C LEU A 2 -2.36 -10.45 2.16
N LEU A 3 -1.55 -10.53 1.09
CA LEU A 3 -0.26 -11.23 1.11
C LEU A 3 0.97 -10.31 1.08
N HIS A 4 0.81 -8.99 0.96
CA HIS A 4 1.96 -8.10 0.80
C HIS A 4 2.92 -8.12 1.99
N ASP A 5 2.37 -8.35 3.18
CA ASP A 5 3.08 -8.39 4.45
C ASP A 5 3.42 -9.82 4.92
N ILE A 6 3.20 -10.86 4.11
CA ILE A 6 3.39 -12.27 4.54
C ILE A 6 4.81 -12.54 5.05
N GLY A 7 5.80 -11.86 4.49
CA GLY A 7 7.19 -11.99 4.92
C GLY A 7 7.49 -11.46 6.32
N LYS A 8 6.56 -10.74 6.97
CA LYS A 8 6.68 -10.35 8.39
C LYS A 8 6.75 -11.55 9.32
N ILE A 9 6.28 -12.73 8.89
CA ILE A 9 6.47 -14.01 9.61
C ILE A 9 7.96 -14.30 9.87
N GLY A 10 8.85 -13.87 8.97
CA GLY A 10 10.30 -14.06 9.13
C GLY A 10 10.99 -12.93 9.90
N ILE A 11 10.26 -11.92 10.40
CA ILE A 11 10.82 -10.82 11.19
C ILE A 11 10.78 -11.19 12.68
N PRO A 12 11.86 -11.00 13.45
CA PRO A 12 11.86 -11.30 14.88
C PRO A 12 10.76 -10.55 15.64
N ASP A 13 10.05 -11.24 16.54
CA ASP A 13 8.95 -10.65 17.34
C ASP A 13 9.37 -9.40 18.12
N ALA A 14 10.61 -9.38 18.63
CA ALA A 14 11.16 -8.23 19.36
C ALA A 14 11.27 -6.96 18.49
N ILE A 15 11.37 -7.11 17.18
CA ILE A 15 11.35 -6.00 16.21
C ILE A 15 9.92 -5.74 15.75
N LEU A 16 9.16 -6.78 15.41
CA LEU A 16 7.81 -6.66 14.87
C LEU A 16 6.83 -6.02 15.85
N HIS A 17 6.94 -6.35 17.14
CA HIS A 17 6.05 -5.89 18.20
C HIS A 17 6.70 -4.86 19.14
N LYS A 18 7.79 -4.21 18.71
CA LYS A 18 8.50 -3.25 19.54
C LYS A 18 7.59 -2.07 19.94
N PRO A 19 7.43 -1.76 21.23
CA PRO A 19 6.68 -0.58 21.65
C PRO A 19 7.55 0.67 21.45
N GLY A 20 7.43 1.31 20.28
CA GLY A 20 8.13 2.55 19.94
C GLY A 20 8.87 2.49 18.60
N PRO A 21 9.66 3.52 18.26
CA PRO A 21 10.37 3.57 16.99
C PRO A 21 11.46 2.50 16.88
N LEU A 22 11.62 1.96 15.67
CA LEU A 22 12.74 1.08 15.34
C LEU A 22 14.05 1.87 15.22
N THR A 23 15.15 1.27 15.65
CA THR A 23 16.51 1.77 15.38
C THR A 23 16.87 1.59 13.90
N SER A 24 17.94 2.22 13.44
CA SER A 24 18.44 2.06 12.07
C SER A 24 18.76 0.59 11.73
N ASP A 25 19.31 -0.17 12.67
CA ASP A 25 19.62 -1.59 12.46
C ASP A 25 18.38 -2.47 12.49
N GLU A 26 17.42 -2.18 13.36
CA GLU A 26 16.12 -2.86 13.37
C GLU A 26 15.35 -2.58 12.06
N TRP A 27 15.45 -1.37 11.52
CA TRP A 27 14.91 -1.03 10.20
C TRP A 27 15.56 -1.84 9.08
N LYS A 28 16.87 -2.12 9.13
CA LYS A 28 17.53 -2.99 8.14
C LYS A 28 16.92 -4.39 8.13
N VAL A 29 16.58 -4.93 9.31
CA VAL A 29 15.91 -6.23 9.43
C VAL A 29 14.47 -6.14 8.95
N MET A 30 13.71 -5.15 9.41
CA MET A 30 12.30 -4.96 9.01
C MET A 30 12.15 -4.86 7.48
N ARG A 31 13.07 -4.17 6.79
CA ARG A 31 13.07 -4.01 5.33
C ARG A 31 13.35 -5.31 4.55
N GLN A 32 13.65 -6.41 5.22
CA GLN A 32 13.82 -7.72 4.57
C GLN A 32 12.49 -8.42 4.29
N HIS A 33 11.39 -8.03 4.94
CA HIS A 33 10.11 -8.73 4.79
C HIS A 33 9.60 -8.84 3.34
N PRO A 34 9.81 -7.89 2.40
CA PRO A 34 9.36 -8.09 1.02
C PRO A 34 10.10 -9.24 0.33
N VAL A 35 11.41 -9.37 0.60
CA VAL A 35 12.25 -10.45 0.06
C VAL A 35 11.87 -11.79 0.68
N LEU A 36 11.62 -11.83 1.99
CA LEU A 36 11.15 -13.05 2.66
C LEU A 36 9.77 -13.48 2.11
N GLY A 37 8.86 -12.52 1.90
CA GLY A 37 7.56 -12.79 1.30
C GLY A 37 7.67 -13.33 -0.12
N GLN A 38 8.57 -12.76 -0.94
CA GLN A 38 8.87 -13.28 -2.28
C GLN A 38 9.34 -14.73 -2.23
N GLN A 39 10.29 -15.05 -1.34
CA GLN A 39 10.83 -16.40 -1.19
C GLN A 39 9.74 -17.40 -0.83
N MET A 40 8.88 -17.07 0.15
CA MET A 40 7.77 -17.91 0.56
C MET A 40 6.79 -18.16 -0.59
N LEU A 41 6.39 -17.11 -1.31
CA LEU A 41 5.44 -17.23 -2.43
C LEU A 41 6.02 -18.01 -3.62
N THR A 42 7.31 -17.82 -3.90
CA THR A 42 8.01 -18.57 -4.96
C THR A 42 8.10 -20.06 -4.64
N GLN A 43 8.26 -20.43 -3.36
CA GLN A 43 8.27 -21.83 -2.93
C GLN A 43 6.92 -22.52 -3.12
N VAL A 44 5.80 -21.79 -2.99
CA VAL A 44 4.45 -22.33 -3.27
C VAL A 44 4.23 -22.55 -4.76
N GLY A 45 4.77 -21.65 -5.60
CA GLY A 45 4.71 -21.75 -7.07
C GLY A 45 3.34 -21.47 -7.68
N GLY A 46 3.23 -21.67 -8.99
CA GLY A 46 1.99 -21.43 -9.75
C GLY A 46 1.61 -19.95 -9.77
N ILE A 47 0.35 -19.63 -9.47
CA ILE A 47 -0.15 -18.24 -9.45
C ILE A 47 0.61 -17.34 -8.45
N PHE A 48 1.20 -17.94 -7.41
CA PHE A 48 1.94 -17.20 -6.39
C PHE A 48 3.28 -16.66 -6.88
N GLU A 49 3.84 -17.20 -7.97
CA GLU A 49 5.09 -16.70 -8.55
C GLU A 49 4.89 -15.30 -9.18
N GLU A 50 3.74 -15.05 -9.79
CA GLU A 50 3.40 -13.72 -10.30
C GLU A 50 3.17 -12.73 -9.16
N LEU A 51 2.50 -13.18 -8.09
CA LEU A 51 2.29 -12.38 -6.88
C LEU A 51 3.61 -12.06 -6.18
N ALA A 52 4.59 -12.95 -6.20
CA ALA A 52 5.89 -12.74 -5.57
C ALA A 52 6.60 -11.48 -6.13
N ARG A 53 6.44 -11.19 -7.42
CA ARG A 53 6.98 -9.96 -8.05
C ARG A 53 6.30 -8.69 -7.56
N ILE A 54 5.00 -8.76 -7.24
CA ILE A 54 4.25 -7.64 -6.68
C ILE A 54 4.65 -7.44 -5.21
N VAL A 55 4.68 -8.52 -4.44
CA VAL A 55 4.99 -8.50 -3.00
C VAL A 55 6.42 -8.01 -2.76
N VAL A 56 7.41 -8.41 -3.54
CA VAL A 56 8.78 -7.94 -3.29
C VAL A 56 8.93 -6.43 -3.51
N ALA A 57 8.14 -5.84 -4.40
CA ALA A 57 8.30 -4.47 -4.88
C ALA A 57 7.30 -3.48 -4.28
N HIS A 58 6.43 -3.89 -3.35
CA HIS A 58 5.35 -3.02 -2.86
C HIS A 58 5.83 -1.81 -2.02
N HIS A 59 7.08 -1.85 -1.56
CA HIS A 59 7.76 -0.73 -0.89
C HIS A 59 8.74 0.03 -1.79
N GLU A 60 8.79 -0.29 -3.08
CA GLU A 60 9.47 0.55 -4.05
C GLU A 60 8.72 1.88 -4.20
N ARG A 61 9.48 2.95 -4.45
CA ARG A 61 8.94 4.30 -4.61
C ARG A 61 9.14 4.73 -6.04
N TRP A 62 8.18 5.48 -6.58
CA TRP A 62 8.25 5.98 -7.96
C TRP A 62 9.57 6.72 -8.27
N ASP A 63 10.11 7.47 -7.31
CA ASP A 63 11.38 8.20 -7.37
C ASP A 63 12.65 7.34 -7.20
N GLY A 64 12.52 6.04 -6.97
CA GLY A 64 13.65 5.13 -6.76
C GLY A 64 14.25 5.19 -5.35
N GLN A 65 13.68 5.95 -4.41
CA GLN A 65 14.15 5.98 -3.02
C GLN A 65 13.59 4.83 -2.15
N GLY A 66 12.88 3.90 -2.79
CA GLY A 66 12.27 2.73 -2.17
C GLY A 66 13.25 1.59 -1.93
N TYR A 67 12.71 0.46 -1.50
CA TYR A 67 13.44 -0.76 -1.19
C TYR A 67 12.60 -1.99 -1.61
N PRO A 68 13.22 -3.17 -1.81
CA PRO A 68 14.62 -3.52 -1.55
C PRO A 68 15.61 -3.25 -2.69
N PHE A 69 15.15 -3.01 -3.91
CA PHE A 69 16.00 -2.90 -5.11
C PHE A 69 16.12 -1.48 -5.65
N SER A 70 15.34 -0.53 -5.11
CA SER A 70 15.32 0.87 -5.55
C SER A 70 14.92 1.01 -7.02
N PHE A 71 13.95 0.19 -7.44
CA PHE A 71 13.31 0.34 -8.75
C PHE A 71 12.58 1.68 -8.81
N ALA A 72 12.65 2.32 -9.98
CA ALA A 72 12.04 3.62 -10.21
C ALA A 72 11.09 3.57 -11.41
N GLY A 73 10.05 4.40 -11.36
CA GLY A 73 9.09 4.55 -12.44
C GLY A 73 8.47 3.21 -12.89
N GLN A 74 8.53 2.97 -14.19
CA GLN A 74 7.93 1.79 -14.82
C GLN A 74 8.71 0.49 -14.60
N ALA A 75 9.91 0.54 -14.01
CA ALA A 75 10.62 -0.67 -13.58
C ALA A 75 9.90 -1.36 -12.41
N ILE A 76 9.07 -0.62 -11.66
CA ILE A 76 8.23 -1.17 -10.61
C ILE A 76 7.03 -1.88 -11.27
N PRO A 77 6.77 -3.16 -10.94
CA PRO A 77 5.63 -3.90 -11.46
C PRO A 77 4.33 -3.13 -11.24
N LEU A 78 3.44 -3.10 -12.24
CA LEU A 78 2.17 -2.34 -12.15
C LEU A 78 1.38 -2.69 -10.90
N GLY A 79 1.24 -3.99 -10.58
CA GLY A 79 0.54 -4.43 -9.38
C GLY A 79 1.16 -3.91 -8.07
N ALA A 80 2.48 -3.73 -8.01
CA ALA A 80 3.15 -3.16 -6.84
C ALA A 80 2.90 -1.65 -6.72
N ARG A 81 2.89 -0.93 -7.85
CA ARG A 81 2.53 0.50 -7.89
C ARG A 81 1.08 0.72 -7.45
N ILE A 82 0.15 -0.12 -7.91
CA ILE A 82 -1.26 -0.09 -7.47
C ILE A 82 -1.35 -0.35 -5.97
N LEU A 83 -0.72 -1.45 -5.52
CA LEU A 83 -0.75 -1.87 -4.12
C LEU A 83 -0.18 -0.81 -3.19
N SER A 84 0.93 -0.15 -3.55
CA SER A 84 1.56 0.90 -2.72
C SER A 84 0.61 2.08 -2.47
N VAL A 85 -0.11 2.52 -3.49
CA VAL A 85 -1.09 3.62 -3.39
C VAL A 85 -2.29 3.20 -2.55
N VAL A 86 -2.87 2.03 -2.82
CA VAL A 86 -4.05 1.51 -2.10
C VAL A 86 -3.74 1.22 -0.63
N ASP A 87 -2.59 0.60 -0.35
CA ASP A 87 -2.16 0.31 1.03
C ASP A 87 -1.90 1.60 1.81
N SER A 88 -1.31 2.62 1.16
CA SER A 88 -1.11 3.92 1.80
C SER A 88 -2.42 4.65 2.08
N TYR A 89 -3.39 4.59 1.15
CA TYR A 89 -4.72 5.15 1.35
C TYR A 89 -5.43 4.48 2.52
N ASP A 90 -5.51 3.15 2.52
CA ASP A 90 -6.10 2.38 3.63
C ASP A 90 -5.39 2.68 4.96
N ALA A 91 -4.06 2.75 4.97
CA ALA A 91 -3.29 3.08 6.16
C ALA A 91 -3.58 4.48 6.72
N MET A 92 -3.99 5.42 5.86
CA MET A 92 -4.38 6.77 6.25
C MET A 92 -5.81 6.83 6.76
N THR A 93 -6.75 6.14 6.12
CA THR A 93 -8.19 6.26 6.40
C THR A 93 -8.71 5.24 7.42
N SER A 94 -7.94 4.19 7.72
CA SER A 94 -8.35 3.14 8.66
C SER A 94 -7.90 3.44 10.10
N LEU A 95 -8.76 3.10 11.07
CA LEU A 95 -8.46 3.25 12.49
C LEU A 95 -7.29 2.34 12.91
N ARG A 96 -6.24 2.91 13.51
CA ARG A 96 -5.09 2.16 14.03
C ARG A 96 -4.88 2.47 15.51
N ILE A 97 -4.33 1.51 16.26
CA ILE A 97 -4.15 1.58 17.73
C ILE A 97 -3.48 2.90 18.20
N TYR A 98 -2.60 3.46 17.37
CA TYR A 98 -1.79 4.64 17.70
C TYR A 98 -2.12 5.88 16.87
N ARG A 99 -3.15 5.86 16.01
CA ARG A 99 -3.46 6.98 15.10
C ARG A 99 -4.94 7.02 14.75
N GLN A 100 -5.55 8.20 14.92
CA GLN A 100 -6.88 8.49 14.37
C GLN A 100 -6.82 8.52 12.84
N PRO A 101 -7.82 7.95 12.15
CA PRO A 101 -7.86 8.00 10.70
C PRO A 101 -7.88 9.45 10.22
N LEU A 102 -7.18 9.70 9.11
CA LEU A 102 -7.33 10.93 8.35
C LEU A 102 -8.72 10.96 7.71
N SER A 103 -9.25 12.17 7.52
CA SER A 103 -10.39 12.36 6.65
C SER A 103 -10.04 11.98 5.20
N GLU A 104 -11.07 11.68 4.41
CA GLU A 104 -10.92 11.40 2.98
C GLU A 104 -10.15 12.53 2.27
N ASP A 105 -10.49 13.79 2.55
CA ASP A 105 -9.85 14.97 1.93
C ASP A 105 -8.36 15.10 2.31
N GLU A 106 -8.01 14.81 3.56
CA GLU A 106 -6.61 14.79 4.01
C GLU A 106 -5.81 13.67 3.34
N ALA A 107 -6.39 12.46 3.24
CA ALA A 107 -5.77 11.33 2.57
C ALA A 107 -5.56 11.61 1.06
N ARG A 108 -6.55 12.18 0.38
CA ARG A 108 -6.46 12.61 -1.03
C ARG A 108 -5.36 13.67 -1.23
N THR A 109 -5.31 14.66 -0.33
CA THR A 109 -4.29 15.71 -0.36
C THR A 109 -2.88 15.11 -0.22
N GLU A 110 -2.71 14.15 0.68
CA GLU A 110 -1.42 13.49 0.90
C GLU A 110 -1.01 12.60 -0.28
N LEU A 111 -1.94 11.88 -0.90
CA LEU A 111 -1.68 11.11 -2.13
C LEU A 111 -1.20 12.01 -3.26
N LEU A 112 -1.88 13.14 -3.49
CA LEU A 112 -1.49 14.13 -4.51
C LEU A 112 -0.12 14.75 -4.21
N ARG A 113 0.16 15.08 -2.94
CA ARG A 113 1.46 15.60 -2.51
C ARG A 113 2.60 14.62 -2.79
N CYS A 114 2.32 13.32 -2.69
CA CYS A 114 3.28 12.24 -2.88
C CYS A 114 3.32 11.68 -4.32
N ALA A 115 2.43 12.12 -5.21
CA ALA A 115 2.42 11.74 -6.62
C ALA A 115 3.73 12.17 -7.31
N GLY A 116 4.33 11.25 -8.07
CA GLY A 116 5.58 11.48 -8.77
C GLY A 116 6.84 11.38 -7.89
N SER A 117 6.67 11.17 -6.58
CA SER A 117 7.77 10.84 -5.67
C SER A 117 7.59 9.45 -5.07
N GLN A 118 6.69 9.29 -4.12
CA GLN A 118 6.39 7.98 -3.55
C GLN A 118 5.55 7.15 -4.51
N PHE A 119 4.57 7.78 -5.14
CA PHE A 119 3.52 7.10 -5.88
C PHE A 119 3.60 7.38 -7.38
N ASP A 120 3.15 6.42 -8.17
CA ASP A 120 2.87 6.63 -9.58
C ASP A 120 1.73 7.63 -9.75
N PRO A 121 1.94 8.79 -10.41
CA PRO A 121 0.89 9.79 -10.61
C PRO A 121 -0.36 9.22 -11.28
N GLN A 122 -0.20 8.32 -12.25
CA GLN A 122 -1.32 7.77 -13.01
C GLN A 122 -2.24 6.91 -12.14
N ILE A 123 -1.66 6.23 -11.14
CA ILE A 123 -2.42 5.39 -10.22
C ILE A 123 -3.08 6.24 -9.14
N VAL A 124 -2.43 7.31 -8.69
CA VAL A 124 -3.07 8.28 -7.80
C VAL A 124 -4.31 8.86 -8.49
N ASP A 125 -4.18 9.34 -9.72
CA ASP A 125 -5.30 9.87 -10.50
C ASP A 125 -6.42 8.84 -10.66
N ALA A 126 -6.08 7.59 -10.99
CA ALA A 126 -7.05 6.51 -11.14
C ALA A 126 -7.79 6.19 -9.84
N LEU A 127 -7.08 6.11 -8.70
CA LEU A 127 -7.71 5.87 -7.40
C LEU A 127 -8.68 6.99 -7.04
N LEU A 128 -8.28 8.26 -7.22
CA LEU A 128 -9.14 9.40 -6.91
C LEU A 128 -10.41 9.42 -7.77
N ALA A 129 -10.28 9.09 -9.06
CA ALA A 129 -11.42 8.99 -9.96
C ALA A 129 -12.41 7.87 -9.54
N GLU A 130 -11.91 6.71 -9.12
CA GLU A 130 -12.75 5.61 -8.61
C GLU A 130 -13.47 6.00 -7.31
N LEU A 131 -12.78 6.67 -6.37
CA LEU A 131 -13.40 7.15 -5.14
C LEU A 131 -14.51 8.18 -5.41
N ASP A 132 -14.32 9.07 -6.38
CA ASP A 132 -15.36 10.03 -6.79
C ASP A 132 -16.57 9.34 -7.42
N ALA A 133 -16.33 8.33 -8.26
CA ALA A 133 -17.39 7.55 -8.89
C ALA A 133 -18.21 6.77 -7.86
N GLU A 134 -17.55 6.14 -6.87
CA GLU A 134 -18.21 5.43 -5.76
C GLU A 134 -19.11 6.38 -4.96
N LYS A 135 -18.59 7.55 -4.58
CA LYS A 135 -19.35 8.58 -3.85
C LYS A 135 -20.57 9.08 -4.63
N ALA A 136 -20.44 9.29 -5.94
CA ALA A 136 -21.55 9.67 -6.80
C ALA A 136 -22.65 8.60 -6.87
N LEU A 137 -22.25 7.32 -6.90
CA LEU A 137 -23.18 6.18 -6.86
C LEU A 137 -23.92 6.09 -5.52
N GLU A 138 -23.24 6.35 -4.40
CA GLU A 138 -23.86 6.37 -3.06
C GLU A 138 -24.89 7.49 -2.91
N ILE A 139 -24.55 8.72 -3.30
CA ILE A 139 -25.47 9.86 -3.28
C ILE A 139 -26.70 9.58 -4.14
N SER A 140 -26.50 8.96 -5.30
CA SER A 140 -27.59 8.59 -6.20
C SER A 140 -28.53 7.55 -5.57
N LYS A 141 -28.00 6.57 -4.82
CA LYS A 141 -28.83 5.58 -4.10
C LYS A 141 -29.63 6.23 -2.98
N GLU A 142 -29.03 7.13 -2.19
CA GLU A 142 -29.72 7.84 -1.11
C GLU A 142 -30.83 8.78 -1.62
N ALA A 143 -30.58 9.47 -2.73
CA ALA A 143 -31.56 10.35 -3.39
C ALA A 143 -32.78 9.57 -3.92
N VAL A 144 -32.57 8.34 -4.40
CA VAL A 144 -33.66 7.44 -4.85
C VAL A 144 -34.48 6.92 -3.66
N ILE A 145 -33.84 6.65 -2.52
CA ILE A 145 -34.54 6.21 -1.30
C ILE A 145 -35.40 7.32 -0.70
N THR A 146 -34.93 8.57 -0.75
CA THR A 146 -35.63 9.73 -0.15
C THR A 146 -36.75 10.32 -1.00
N THR A 147 -36.74 10.12 -2.32
CA THR A 147 -37.83 10.55 -3.23
C THR A 147 -38.91 9.48 -3.46
N GLY A 148 -38.73 8.27 -2.91
CA GLY A 148 -39.66 7.13 -3.05
C GLY A 148 -40.63 6.90 -1.89
N ALA A 149 -40.80 7.86 -0.96
CA ALA A 149 -41.73 7.78 0.18
C ALA A 149 -42.92 8.76 0.02
#